data_AF-A0A0T5Z1J6-F1
#
_entry.id   AF-A0A0T5Z1J6-F1
#
_cell.length_a   1.000
_cell.length_b   1.000
_cell.length_c   1.000
_cell.angle_alpha   90.00
_cell.angle_beta   90.00
_cell.angle_gamma   90.00
#
_symmetry.space_group_name_H-M   'P 1'
#
loop_
_entity.id
_entity.type
_entity.pdbx_description
1 polymer ?
#
loop_
_entity_poly.entity_id
_entity_poly.type
_entity_poly.pdbx_seq_one_letter_code
_entity_poly.pdbx_strand_id
1 'polypeptide(L)'
;DEIGTGKPGMPRKVASCESCHSDSPHPITSVKGIKLNSHTQHVACETCHIPAVARGGVATEVDWDWRTMGKLKDGEGFKLKEYTQGNGHHRATYKSIKGNFTYAEDLEPMYAWFDGTMNYTTIDTQFDPSKGPIEINSFSGSYGDPGSRIYPFKRMHTTQPYDKGNNTLVYMHLWGNDEDALWGNYDFGKAIEAGMKKNGIPYSGEWGFVETYSYWPINHMVAPKDDALDCSSCHADDGRLNHLKGFYMPGTGKNELLDLIGLLAVLGTLGGVLGHGALRMIANRRRKV
;
A
#
# COMPACT_ATOMS: atom_id res chain seq x y z
N ASP A 1 -19.95 -15.98 18.51
CA ASP A 1 -19.06 -17.12 18.23
C ASP A 1 -17.69 -16.70 18.75
N GLU A 2 -17.25 -17.34 19.82
CA GLU A 2 -16.02 -17.03 20.56
C GLU A 2 -14.79 -17.76 20.01
N ILE A 3 -14.88 -18.40 18.83
CA ILE A 3 -13.77 -19.16 18.25
C ILE A 3 -13.49 -18.63 16.84
N GLY A 4 -12.88 -17.45 16.76
CA GLY A 4 -12.30 -16.94 15.53
C GLY A 4 -10.93 -17.57 15.30
N THR A 5 -10.79 -18.47 14.33
CA THR A 5 -9.51 -19.11 13.97
C THR A 5 -8.61 -18.19 13.09
N GLY A 6 -8.80 -16.87 13.15
CA GLY A 6 -8.34 -15.88 12.18
C GLY A 6 -6.86 -15.97 11.82
N LYS A 7 -6.57 -16.46 10.61
CA LYS A 7 -5.26 -16.32 9.96
C LYS A 7 -5.32 -15.14 8.97
N PRO A 8 -4.22 -14.40 8.75
CA PRO A 8 -4.16 -13.34 7.73
C PRO A 8 -4.53 -13.89 6.35
N GLY A 9 -5.43 -13.21 5.61
CA GLY A 9 -5.80 -13.55 4.22
C GLY A 9 -7.03 -14.44 4.01
N MET A 10 -7.88 -14.69 5.01
CA MET A 10 -9.11 -15.49 4.81
C MET A 10 -10.32 -14.66 4.32
N PRO A 11 -11.23 -15.24 3.49
CA PRO A 11 -12.38 -14.52 2.93
C PRO A 11 -13.51 -14.20 3.95
N ARG A 12 -13.91 -12.92 3.96
CA ARG A 12 -15.17 -12.27 4.42
C ARG A 12 -16.05 -12.96 5.49
N LYS A 13 -15.52 -13.05 6.72
CA LYS A 13 -16.29 -12.88 7.98
C LYS A 13 -15.57 -11.92 8.95
N VAL A 14 -14.80 -10.99 8.40
CA VAL A 14 -13.96 -10.04 9.13
C VAL A 14 -14.60 -8.66 9.12
N ALA A 15 -14.31 -7.85 10.14
CA ALA A 15 -14.77 -6.47 10.19
C ALA A 15 -14.27 -5.70 8.95
N SER A 16 -15.22 -5.19 8.17
CA SER A 16 -14.99 -4.36 6.98
C SER A 16 -15.83 -3.10 7.09
N CYS A 17 -15.58 -2.10 6.24
CA CYS A 17 -16.45 -0.93 6.14
C CYS A 17 -17.90 -1.34 5.86
N GLU A 18 -18.09 -2.30 4.95
CA GLU A 18 -19.40 -2.83 4.53
C GLU A 18 -20.11 -3.65 5.62
N SER A 19 -19.44 -3.98 6.73
CA SER A 19 -20.08 -4.65 7.88
C SER A 19 -21.00 -3.72 8.66
N CYS A 20 -20.75 -2.41 8.61
CA CYS A 20 -21.50 -1.37 9.34
C CYS A 20 -22.07 -0.28 8.42
N HIS A 21 -21.51 -0.12 7.23
CA HIS A 21 -21.93 0.85 6.22
C HIS A 21 -22.48 0.13 4.99
N SER A 22 -23.38 0.77 4.24
CA SER A 22 -23.78 0.25 2.92
C SER A 22 -22.61 0.32 1.94
N ASP A 23 -22.61 -0.57 0.96
CA ASP A 23 -21.80 -0.52 -0.27
C ASP A 23 -22.08 0.70 -1.18
N SER A 24 -23.14 1.46 -0.88
CA SER A 24 -23.52 2.73 -1.52
C SER A 24 -23.80 3.83 -0.49
N PRO A 25 -22.80 4.23 0.33
CA PRO A 25 -23.03 5.08 1.51
C PRO A 25 -23.24 6.56 1.16
N HIS A 26 -22.96 6.98 -0.08
CA HIS A 26 -23.01 8.39 -0.47
C HIS A 26 -24.43 8.81 -0.87
N PRO A 27 -24.94 9.98 -0.41
CA PRO A 27 -26.27 10.45 -0.76
C PRO A 27 -26.47 10.63 -2.27
N ILE A 28 -27.49 9.98 -2.82
CA ILE A 28 -27.81 10.01 -4.27
C ILE A 28 -28.56 11.28 -4.72
N THR A 29 -28.56 12.33 -3.89
CA THR A 29 -29.19 13.63 -4.20
C THR A 29 -28.38 14.45 -5.22
N SER A 30 -27.17 13.99 -5.58
CA SER A 30 -26.31 14.64 -6.57
C SER A 30 -25.62 13.62 -7.47
N VAL A 31 -25.20 14.06 -8.65
CA VAL A 31 -24.36 13.26 -9.57
C VAL A 31 -23.08 12.80 -8.88
N LYS A 32 -22.50 13.64 -8.02
CA LYS A 32 -21.30 13.29 -7.23
C LYS A 32 -21.55 12.05 -6.38
N GLY A 33 -22.62 12.01 -5.60
CA GLY A 33 -22.93 10.85 -4.75
C GLY A 33 -23.21 9.58 -5.56
N ILE A 34 -23.94 9.68 -6.66
CA ILE A 34 -24.18 8.56 -7.58
C ILE A 34 -22.86 8.01 -8.13
N LYS A 35 -21.95 8.89 -8.56
CA LYS A 35 -20.64 8.48 -9.07
C LYS A 35 -19.77 7.89 -7.97
N LEU A 36 -19.71 8.47 -6.77
CA LEU A 36 -18.95 7.89 -5.66
C LEU A 36 -19.43 6.47 -5.31
N ASN A 37 -20.74 6.23 -5.28
CA ASN A 37 -21.28 4.87 -5.09
C ASN A 37 -20.89 3.92 -6.23
N SER A 38 -20.83 4.40 -7.48
CA SER A 38 -20.33 3.57 -8.59
C SER A 38 -18.85 3.21 -8.46
N HIS A 39 -18.03 4.03 -7.78
CA HIS A 39 -16.60 3.75 -7.61
C HIS A 39 -16.34 2.60 -6.63
N THR A 40 -17.25 2.33 -5.68
CA THR A 40 -17.06 1.27 -4.66
C THR A 40 -16.93 -0.13 -5.26
N GLN A 41 -17.32 -0.30 -6.53
CA GLN A 41 -17.11 -1.52 -7.30
C GLN A 41 -15.63 -1.80 -7.60
N HIS A 42 -14.82 -0.74 -7.80
CA HIS A 42 -13.43 -0.85 -8.26
C HIS A 42 -12.43 -0.19 -7.30
N VAL A 43 -12.89 0.63 -6.36
CA VAL A 43 -12.07 1.39 -5.43
C VAL A 43 -12.53 1.04 -4.01
N ALA A 44 -11.61 0.55 -3.19
CA ALA A 44 -11.90 0.23 -1.80
C ALA A 44 -12.18 1.51 -0.99
N CYS A 45 -12.99 1.40 0.07
CA CYS A 45 -13.34 2.52 0.92
C CYS A 45 -12.10 3.19 1.51
N GLU A 46 -11.13 2.37 1.91
CA GLU A 46 -9.83 2.73 2.46
C GLU A 46 -9.05 3.64 1.51
N THR A 47 -9.11 3.41 0.20
CA THR A 47 -8.39 4.21 -0.81
C THR A 47 -8.80 5.68 -0.75
N CYS A 48 -10.10 5.96 -0.67
CA CYS A 48 -10.62 7.32 -0.61
C CYS A 48 -10.59 7.91 0.80
N HIS A 49 -10.83 7.09 1.82
CA HIS A 49 -11.03 7.56 3.18
C HIS A 49 -9.75 7.56 4.04
N ILE A 50 -8.63 7.04 3.53
CA ILE A 50 -7.32 7.09 4.21
C ILE A 50 -6.33 7.81 3.28
N PRO A 51 -6.41 9.14 3.17
CA PRO A 51 -5.58 9.92 2.25
C PRO A 51 -4.09 9.92 2.63
N ALA A 52 -3.77 9.68 3.90
CA ALA A 52 -2.42 9.58 4.41
C ALA A 52 -2.35 8.69 5.64
N VAL A 53 -1.22 8.00 5.81
CA VAL A 53 -0.87 7.25 7.04
C VAL A 53 0.19 8.00 7.83
N ALA A 54 0.47 7.55 9.05
CA ALA A 54 1.45 8.22 9.94
C ALA A 54 1.09 9.70 10.18
N ARG A 55 -0.21 9.97 10.35
CA ARG A 55 -0.75 11.31 10.65
C ARG A 55 -0.62 11.66 12.13
N GLY A 56 -0.74 12.95 12.44
CA GLY A 56 -0.79 13.45 13.82
C GLY A 56 0.58 13.61 14.46
N GLY A 57 1.62 13.85 13.65
CA GLY A 57 2.95 14.11 14.16
C GLY A 57 3.73 12.86 14.57
N VAL A 58 3.34 11.67 14.10
CA VAL A 58 3.95 10.38 14.48
C VAL A 58 4.43 9.63 13.25
N ALA A 59 5.74 9.65 13.03
CA ALA A 59 6.34 9.09 11.83
C ALA A 59 6.33 7.56 11.78
N THR A 60 6.24 7.04 10.56
CA THR A 60 6.49 5.63 10.23
C THR A 60 7.86 5.49 9.58
N GLU A 61 8.54 4.39 9.86
CA GLU A 61 9.73 4.00 9.12
C GLU A 61 9.34 3.59 7.69
N VAL A 62 10.12 4.01 6.69
CA VAL A 62 9.91 3.70 5.26
C VAL A 62 11.14 3.05 4.61
N ASP A 63 12.30 3.20 5.25
CA ASP A 63 13.56 2.58 4.84
C ASP A 63 14.33 2.11 6.08
N TRP A 64 14.89 0.90 6.00
CA TRP A 64 15.80 0.36 7.01
C TRP A 64 17.00 -0.30 6.34
N ASP A 65 18.20 0.28 6.57
CA ASP A 65 19.45 -0.22 6.02
C ASP A 65 20.33 -0.88 7.10
N TRP A 66 20.37 -2.22 7.10
CA TRP A 66 21.22 -3.00 8.00
C TRP A 66 22.72 -2.93 7.66
N ARG A 67 23.11 -2.51 6.44
CA ARG A 67 24.52 -2.45 6.01
C ARG A 67 25.35 -1.51 6.87
N THR A 68 24.71 -0.50 7.45
CA THR A 68 25.40 0.58 8.17
C THR A 68 25.57 0.29 9.66
N MET A 69 25.05 -0.84 10.14
CA MET A 69 25.18 -1.35 11.51
C MET A 69 26.65 -1.47 11.95
N GLY A 70 26.87 -1.53 13.26
CA GLY A 70 28.16 -1.91 13.86
C GLY A 70 29.11 -0.76 14.14
N LYS A 71 28.76 0.49 13.82
CA LYS A 71 29.59 1.65 14.22
C LYS A 71 29.49 1.81 15.74
N LEU A 72 30.64 1.97 16.38
CA LEU A 72 30.75 2.19 17.82
C LEU A 72 31.30 3.59 18.11
N LYS A 73 31.01 4.10 19.30
CA LYS A 73 31.61 5.33 19.82
C LYS A 73 32.27 4.99 21.15
N ASP A 74 33.58 5.18 21.21
CA ASP A 74 34.39 4.86 22.40
C ASP A 74 34.25 3.39 22.86
N GLY A 75 34.13 2.47 21.90
CA GLY A 75 33.92 1.03 22.17
C GLY A 75 32.48 0.64 22.48
N GLU A 76 31.57 1.61 22.63
CA GLU A 76 30.18 1.38 23.03
C GLU A 76 29.20 1.60 21.87
N GLY A 77 28.11 0.83 21.90
CA GLY A 77 27.00 0.99 20.95
C GLY A 77 26.26 2.30 21.21
N PHE A 78 26.04 3.10 20.15
CA PHE A 78 25.31 4.36 20.21
C PHE A 78 24.09 4.39 19.30
N LYS A 79 23.30 5.46 19.44
CA LYS A 79 22.16 5.81 18.57
C LYS A 79 22.19 7.29 18.24
N LEU A 80 21.81 7.63 17.01
CA LEU A 80 21.57 9.01 16.59
C LEU A 80 20.07 9.27 16.55
N LYS A 81 19.65 10.48 16.93
CA LYS A 81 18.25 10.89 16.99
C LYS A 81 18.02 12.19 16.23
N GLU A 82 18.27 12.14 14.93
CA GLU A 82 18.32 13.36 14.09
C GLU A 82 16.98 13.66 13.40
N TYR A 83 15.97 12.83 13.63
CA TYR A 83 14.62 13.05 13.13
C TYR A 83 13.71 13.54 14.26
N THR A 84 13.22 14.77 14.15
CA THR A 84 12.22 15.34 15.04
C THR A 84 10.85 15.20 14.39
N GLN A 85 9.95 14.47 15.02
CA GLN A 85 8.62 14.27 14.48
C GLN A 85 7.77 15.53 14.60
N GLY A 86 6.65 15.60 13.87
CA GLY A 86 5.70 16.73 13.96
C GLY A 86 5.14 16.97 15.37
N ASN A 87 5.08 15.94 16.22
CA ASN A 87 4.70 16.09 17.64
C ASN A 87 5.85 16.50 18.58
N GLY A 88 7.02 16.83 18.04
CA GLY A 88 8.22 17.24 18.79
C GLY A 88 9.05 16.10 19.37
N HIS A 89 8.61 14.84 19.30
CA HIS A 89 9.38 13.70 19.81
C HIS A 89 10.44 13.26 18.80
N HIS A 90 11.66 12.97 19.27
CA HIS A 90 12.73 12.48 18.40
C HIS A 90 12.68 10.97 18.14
N ARG A 91 12.93 10.55 16.89
CA ARG A 91 13.17 9.16 16.49
C ARG A 91 14.66 8.89 16.28
N ALA A 92 15.06 7.65 16.54
CA ALA A 92 16.41 7.23 16.24
C ALA A 92 16.57 7.03 14.73
N THR A 93 17.47 7.78 14.10
CA THR A 93 17.84 7.68 12.68
C THR A 93 18.94 6.64 12.46
N TYR A 94 19.68 6.31 13.52
CA TYR A 94 20.67 5.25 13.51
C TYR A 94 20.69 4.53 14.86
N LYS A 95 20.94 3.22 14.84
CA LYS A 95 21.29 2.43 16.02
C LYS A 95 22.43 1.48 15.64
N SER A 96 23.45 1.40 16.49
CA SER A 96 24.59 0.51 16.26
C SER A 96 24.19 -0.94 16.03
N ILE A 97 23.12 -1.39 16.67
CA ILE A 97 22.57 -2.75 16.59
C ILE A 97 21.63 -3.00 15.40
N LYS A 98 21.28 -1.97 14.62
CA LYS A 98 20.26 -2.08 13.56
C LYS A 98 20.61 -1.34 12.26
N GLY A 99 21.55 -0.41 12.26
CA GLY A 99 21.84 0.43 11.10
C GLY A 99 20.96 1.68 11.05
N ASN A 100 20.69 2.15 9.83
CA ASN A 100 20.00 3.43 9.56
C ASN A 100 18.50 3.23 9.33
N PHE A 101 17.75 4.28 9.63
CA PHE A 101 16.31 4.36 9.43
C PHE A 101 15.93 5.69 8.76
N THR A 102 15.03 5.62 7.78
CA THR A 102 14.35 6.81 7.23
C THR A 102 12.87 6.76 7.59
N TYR A 103 12.33 7.93 7.92
CA TYR A 103 10.96 8.08 8.38
C TYR A 103 10.18 9.05 7.49
N ALA A 104 8.86 8.84 7.45
CA ALA A 104 7.90 9.74 6.82
C ALA A 104 6.69 9.96 7.74
N GLU A 105 6.08 11.14 7.60
CA GLU A 105 4.83 11.55 8.22
C GLU A 105 3.85 11.95 7.13
N ASP A 106 2.55 11.87 7.42
CA ASP A 106 1.48 12.16 6.47
C ASP A 106 1.70 11.48 5.11
N LEU A 107 2.18 10.23 5.17
CA LEU A 107 2.64 9.45 4.03
C LEU A 107 1.47 9.07 3.14
N GLU A 108 1.52 9.50 1.88
CA GLU A 108 0.61 9.03 0.83
C GLU A 108 0.79 7.51 0.61
N PRO A 109 -0.28 6.71 0.70
CA PRO A 109 -0.20 5.28 0.43
C PRO A 109 0.18 4.98 -1.04
N MET A 110 0.81 3.83 -1.25
CA MET A 110 0.87 3.21 -2.57
C MET A 110 -0.50 2.60 -2.89
N TYR A 111 -0.99 2.79 -4.11
CA TYR A 111 -2.24 2.18 -4.57
C TYR A 111 -1.98 1.03 -5.54
N ALA A 112 -2.71 -0.08 -5.40
CA ALA A 112 -2.63 -1.21 -6.30
C ALA A 112 -3.94 -1.98 -6.39
N TRP A 113 -4.14 -2.75 -7.45
CA TRP A 113 -5.22 -3.72 -7.53
C TRP A 113 -4.99 -4.85 -6.53
N PHE A 114 -6.05 -5.18 -5.77
CA PHE A 114 -5.99 -6.18 -4.73
C PHE A 114 -7.27 -7.01 -4.69
N ASP A 115 -7.13 -8.34 -4.76
CA ASP A 115 -8.24 -9.30 -4.71
C ASP A 115 -8.51 -9.85 -3.29
N GLY A 116 -7.71 -9.42 -2.31
CA GLY A 116 -7.76 -9.91 -0.93
C GLY A 116 -6.67 -10.91 -0.56
N THR A 117 -5.86 -11.37 -1.53
CA THR A 117 -4.85 -12.41 -1.33
C THR A 117 -3.45 -11.82 -1.20
N MET A 118 -2.84 -12.05 -0.04
CA MET A 118 -1.42 -11.78 0.20
C MET A 118 -0.60 -13.04 -0.08
N ASN A 119 0.55 -12.87 -0.73
CA ASN A 119 1.56 -13.90 -0.92
C ASN A 119 2.75 -13.59 -0.02
N TYR A 120 3.44 -14.62 0.46
CA TYR A 120 4.56 -14.47 1.37
C TYR A 120 5.76 -15.25 0.86
N THR A 121 6.91 -14.59 0.80
CA THR A 121 8.19 -15.26 0.56
C THR A 121 8.59 -15.96 1.85
N THR A 122 8.71 -17.28 1.78
CA THR A 122 9.10 -18.11 2.92
C THR A 122 10.60 -18.31 2.95
N ILE A 123 11.11 -18.84 4.07
CA ILE A 123 12.56 -19.00 4.29
C ILE A 123 13.22 -19.97 3.29
N ASP A 124 12.45 -20.89 2.74
CA ASP A 124 12.85 -21.88 1.72
C ASP A 124 12.72 -21.36 0.27
N THR A 125 12.14 -20.17 0.08
CA THR A 125 11.99 -19.58 -1.25
C THR A 125 13.36 -19.12 -1.77
N GLN A 126 13.77 -19.69 -2.91
CA GLN A 126 14.92 -19.20 -3.67
C GLN A 126 14.52 -18.04 -4.58
N PHE A 127 15.39 -17.04 -4.67
CA PHE A 127 15.19 -15.87 -5.52
C PHE A 127 16.44 -15.52 -6.33
N ASP A 128 16.29 -14.62 -7.29
CA ASP A 128 17.41 -14.04 -8.04
C ASP A 128 17.66 -12.62 -7.53
N PRO A 129 18.71 -12.38 -6.73
CA PRO A 129 18.97 -11.07 -6.14
C PRO A 129 19.34 -9.99 -7.18
N SER A 130 19.62 -10.38 -8.44
CA SER A 130 19.93 -9.44 -9.52
C SER A 130 18.68 -8.81 -10.17
N LYS A 131 17.49 -9.37 -9.94
CA LYS A 131 16.23 -8.91 -10.56
C LYS A 131 15.60 -7.70 -9.87
N GLY A 132 16.19 -7.23 -8.77
CA GLY A 132 15.72 -6.10 -7.99
C GLY A 132 15.32 -6.50 -6.57
N PRO A 133 14.67 -5.59 -5.84
CA PRO A 133 14.24 -5.86 -4.47
C PRO A 133 13.32 -7.08 -4.38
N ILE A 134 13.59 -7.96 -3.41
CA ILE A 134 12.78 -9.15 -3.16
C ILE A 134 11.54 -8.75 -2.36
N GLU A 135 10.38 -9.14 -2.85
CA GLU A 135 9.12 -8.94 -2.14
C GLU A 135 9.02 -9.97 -1.01
N ILE A 136 9.24 -9.57 0.25
CA ILE A 136 9.10 -10.50 1.38
C ILE A 136 7.63 -10.91 1.57
N ASN A 137 6.73 -10.04 1.14
CA ASN A 137 5.36 -10.36 0.82
C ASN A 137 4.96 -9.58 -0.43
N SER A 138 3.93 -10.07 -1.11
CA SER A 138 3.31 -9.41 -2.25
C SER A 138 1.80 -9.64 -2.21
N PHE A 139 1.08 -9.16 -3.21
CA PHE A 139 -0.37 -9.28 -3.26
C PHE A 139 -0.81 -9.53 -4.71
N SER A 140 -1.94 -10.20 -4.88
CA SER A 140 -2.56 -10.38 -6.19
C SER A 140 -3.76 -9.45 -6.38
N GLY A 141 -4.03 -9.18 -7.65
CA GLY A 141 -5.16 -8.39 -8.09
C GLY A 141 -4.87 -7.78 -9.46
N SER A 142 -5.94 -7.54 -10.22
CA SER A 142 -5.81 -6.89 -11.52
C SER A 142 -7.11 -6.21 -11.90
N TYR A 143 -7.06 -5.28 -12.85
CA TYR A 143 -8.27 -4.65 -13.38
C TYR A 143 -9.28 -5.66 -13.95
N GLY A 144 -8.80 -6.72 -14.60
CA GLY A 144 -9.65 -7.73 -15.24
C GLY A 144 -10.28 -8.73 -14.26
N ASP A 145 -9.86 -8.73 -13.00
CA ASP A 145 -10.42 -9.59 -11.97
C ASP A 145 -11.62 -8.89 -11.28
N PRO A 146 -12.85 -9.42 -11.40
CA PRO A 146 -14.03 -8.81 -10.79
C PRO A 146 -14.00 -8.82 -9.25
N GLY A 147 -13.13 -9.62 -8.63
CA GLY A 147 -12.89 -9.61 -7.18
C GLY A 147 -11.97 -8.49 -6.71
N SER A 148 -11.23 -7.86 -7.63
CA SER A 148 -10.20 -6.89 -7.31
C SER A 148 -10.74 -5.47 -7.13
N ARG A 149 -10.20 -4.77 -6.15
CA ARG A 149 -10.38 -3.32 -5.97
C ARG A 149 -9.02 -2.62 -5.82
N ILE A 150 -8.95 -1.34 -6.16
CA ILE A 150 -7.80 -0.49 -5.88
C ILE A 150 -7.75 -0.26 -4.37
N TYR A 151 -6.64 -0.64 -3.74
CA TYR A 151 -6.43 -0.66 -2.30
C TYR A 151 -5.16 0.11 -1.89
N PRO A 152 -5.13 0.78 -0.73
CA PRO A 152 -3.94 1.46 -0.24
C PRO A 152 -3.01 0.52 0.54
N PHE A 153 -1.71 0.64 0.29
CA PHE A 153 -0.64 -0.08 0.98
C PHE A 153 0.43 0.89 1.46
N LYS A 154 1.00 0.62 2.63
CA LYS A 154 2.33 1.14 2.96
C LYS A 154 3.36 0.15 2.41
N ARG A 155 4.26 0.66 1.57
CA ARG A 155 5.48 -0.06 1.19
C ARG A 155 6.62 0.33 2.13
N MET A 156 7.35 -0.66 2.61
CA MET A 156 8.58 -0.51 3.40
C MET A 156 9.73 -1.09 2.59
N HIS A 157 10.80 -0.32 2.43
CA HIS A 157 12.06 -0.78 1.84
C HIS A 157 13.01 -1.22 2.94
N THR A 158 13.74 -2.32 2.74
CA THR A 158 14.74 -2.77 3.70
C THR A 158 15.92 -3.39 2.97
N THR A 159 17.13 -2.96 3.30
CA THR A 159 18.34 -3.71 2.93
C THR A 159 18.74 -4.61 4.09
N GLN A 160 18.67 -5.92 3.89
CA GLN A 160 18.85 -6.92 4.95
C GLN A 160 19.78 -8.04 4.50
N PRO A 161 20.39 -8.79 5.45
CA PRO A 161 21.21 -9.92 5.11
C PRO A 161 20.40 -11.05 4.47
N TYR A 162 21.06 -11.85 3.63
CA TYR A 162 20.52 -13.06 3.01
C TYR A 162 21.64 -14.10 2.81
N ASP A 163 21.26 -15.34 2.54
CA ASP A 163 22.19 -16.42 2.23
C ASP A 163 22.60 -16.30 0.75
N LYS A 164 23.84 -15.87 0.52
CA LYS A 164 24.33 -15.58 -0.83
C LYS A 164 24.58 -16.84 -1.65
N GLY A 165 24.99 -17.93 -1.00
CA GLY A 165 25.25 -19.20 -1.69
C GLY A 165 23.95 -19.90 -2.10
N ASN A 166 22.90 -19.83 -1.27
CA ASN A 166 21.62 -20.48 -1.53
C ASN A 166 20.58 -19.57 -2.19
N ASN A 167 20.83 -18.26 -2.24
CA ASN A 167 19.88 -17.22 -2.67
C ASN A 167 18.52 -17.32 -1.96
N THR A 168 18.56 -17.42 -0.63
CA THR A 168 17.37 -17.48 0.24
C THR A 168 17.46 -16.40 1.32
N LEU A 169 16.32 -16.12 1.96
CA LEU A 169 16.31 -15.33 3.19
C LEU A 169 17.06 -16.07 4.31
N VAL A 170 17.40 -15.36 5.39
CA VAL A 170 18.07 -15.93 6.57
C VAL A 170 17.33 -15.63 7.86
N TYR A 171 17.40 -16.57 8.80
CA TYR A 171 17.10 -16.29 10.20
C TYR A 171 18.38 -15.90 10.93
N MET A 172 18.26 -14.96 11.86
CA MET A 172 19.37 -14.47 12.66
C MET A 172 19.06 -14.60 14.15
N HIS A 173 20.05 -15.04 14.93
CA HIS A 173 20.03 -14.91 16.39
C HIS A 173 20.32 -13.46 16.78
N LEU A 174 19.26 -12.65 16.91
CA LEU A 174 19.42 -11.21 17.16
C LEU A 174 19.78 -10.85 18.59
N TRP A 175 19.28 -11.60 19.58
CA TRP A 175 19.31 -11.22 20.99
C TRP A 175 19.69 -12.39 21.89
N GLY A 176 20.66 -12.16 22.77
CA GLY A 176 21.16 -13.12 23.76
C GLY A 176 22.38 -12.56 24.48
N ASN A 177 22.79 -13.20 25.59
CA ASN A 177 24.04 -12.91 26.30
C ASN A 177 25.09 -13.98 25.94
N ASP A 178 25.27 -14.21 24.65
CA ASP A 178 26.19 -15.19 24.08
C ASP A 178 26.94 -14.57 22.90
N GLU A 179 28.01 -15.21 22.44
CA GLU A 179 28.86 -14.68 21.37
C GLU A 179 28.23 -14.75 19.98
N ASP A 180 27.12 -15.47 19.83
CA ASP A 180 26.43 -15.68 18.55
C ASP A 180 25.32 -14.62 18.33
N ALA A 181 24.94 -13.88 19.37
CA ALA A 181 23.91 -12.85 19.27
C ALA A 181 24.38 -11.64 18.45
N LEU A 182 23.58 -11.21 17.48
CA LEU A 182 23.92 -10.05 16.64
C LEU A 182 24.02 -8.75 17.44
N TRP A 183 23.07 -8.49 18.34
CA TRP A 183 23.02 -7.24 19.11
C TRP A 183 24.05 -7.28 20.24
N GLY A 184 25.18 -6.61 20.01
CA GLY A 184 26.29 -6.51 20.96
C GLY A 184 27.60 -7.03 20.36
N ASN A 185 27.54 -8.07 19.52
CA ASN A 185 28.71 -8.63 18.85
C ASN A 185 28.87 -8.13 17.40
N TYR A 186 27.78 -7.72 16.75
CA TYR A 186 27.77 -7.12 15.40
C TYR A 186 28.31 -8.02 14.28
N ASP A 187 28.33 -9.34 14.48
CA ASP A 187 28.75 -10.33 13.50
C ASP A 187 27.53 -11.01 12.85
N PHE A 188 27.23 -10.63 11.61
CA PHE A 188 26.14 -11.25 10.85
C PHE A 188 26.39 -12.73 10.55
N GLY A 189 27.62 -13.14 10.28
CA GLY A 189 27.93 -14.53 9.91
C GLY A 189 27.60 -15.48 11.06
N LYS A 190 28.09 -15.18 12.27
CA LYS A 190 27.77 -15.95 13.48
C LYS A 190 26.27 -15.97 13.77
N ALA A 191 25.62 -14.80 13.71
CA ALA A 191 24.19 -14.70 14.01
C ALA A 191 23.31 -15.46 13.01
N ILE A 192 23.66 -15.45 11.72
CA ILE A 192 22.98 -16.22 10.67
C ILE A 192 23.22 -17.71 10.90
N GLU A 193 24.45 -18.14 11.10
CA GLU A 193 24.77 -19.56 11.33
C GLU A 193 23.99 -20.11 12.54
N ALA A 194 24.00 -19.40 13.67
CA ALA A 194 23.26 -19.79 14.86
C ALA A 194 21.74 -19.80 14.62
N GLY A 195 21.21 -18.76 13.95
CA GLY A 195 19.78 -18.65 13.64
C GLY A 195 19.28 -19.77 12.72
N MET A 196 20.03 -20.06 11.65
CA MET A 196 19.70 -21.10 10.67
C MET A 196 19.83 -22.49 11.29
N LYS A 197 20.93 -22.78 12.01
CA LYS A 197 21.16 -24.05 12.71
C LYS A 197 20.06 -24.35 13.73
N LYS A 198 19.66 -23.36 14.53
CA LYS A 198 18.58 -23.51 15.53
C LYS A 198 17.25 -23.95 14.90
N ASN A 199 17.00 -23.56 13.66
CA ASN A 199 15.78 -23.89 12.92
C ASN A 199 15.96 -25.06 11.95
N GLY A 200 17.12 -25.73 11.94
CA GLY A 200 17.38 -26.85 11.04
C GLY A 200 17.44 -26.48 9.56
N ILE A 201 17.76 -25.22 9.24
CA ILE A 201 17.83 -24.72 7.86
C ILE A 201 19.29 -24.70 7.40
N PRO A 202 19.62 -25.26 6.23
CA PRO A 202 20.97 -25.18 5.68
C PRO A 202 21.39 -23.72 5.45
N TYR A 203 22.63 -23.41 5.83
CA TYR A 203 23.28 -22.14 5.55
C TYR A 203 24.51 -22.41 4.69
N SER A 204 24.70 -21.65 3.60
CA SER A 204 25.84 -21.86 2.69
C SER A 204 27.20 -21.51 3.32
N GLY A 205 27.20 -20.74 4.41
CA GLY A 205 28.42 -20.12 4.96
C GLY A 205 28.77 -18.79 4.31
N GLU A 206 28.08 -18.40 3.24
CA GLU A 206 28.22 -17.10 2.58
C GLU A 206 26.97 -16.26 2.78
N TRP A 207 27.15 -15.01 3.22
CA TRP A 207 26.06 -14.05 3.32
C TRP A 207 26.38 -12.77 2.55
N GLY A 208 25.33 -12.05 2.19
CA GLY A 208 25.42 -10.72 1.60
C GLY A 208 24.22 -9.89 2.01
N PHE A 209 24.04 -8.75 1.38
CA PHE A 209 22.85 -7.93 1.54
C PHE A 209 21.98 -7.96 0.29
N VAL A 210 20.67 -7.93 0.49
CA VAL A 210 19.68 -7.81 -0.57
C VAL A 210 18.68 -6.73 -0.19
N GLU A 211 18.17 -6.03 -1.20
CA GLU A 211 17.06 -5.10 -1.05
C GLU A 211 15.74 -5.87 -1.00
N THR A 212 14.80 -5.39 -0.21
CA THR A 212 13.50 -6.02 -0.04
C THR A 212 12.39 -5.00 0.03
N TYR A 213 11.20 -5.41 -0.40
CA TYR A 213 9.96 -4.68 -0.15
C TYR A 213 9.02 -5.51 0.70
N SER A 214 8.36 -4.82 1.65
CA SER A 214 7.17 -5.34 2.30
C SER A 214 6.00 -4.41 2.14
N TYR A 215 4.81 -4.97 1.91
CA TYR A 215 3.58 -4.24 1.68
C TYR A 215 2.58 -4.53 2.80
N TRP A 216 2.03 -3.47 3.36
CA TRP A 216 1.08 -3.54 4.46
C TRP A 216 -0.24 -2.89 4.04
N PRO A 217 -1.34 -3.65 3.92
CA PRO A 217 -2.63 -3.08 3.59
C PRO A 217 -3.07 -2.10 4.68
N ILE A 218 -3.57 -0.93 4.26
CA ILE A 218 -3.93 0.16 5.16
C ILE A 218 -5.43 0.13 5.44
N ASN A 219 -5.78 -0.11 6.70
CA ASN A 219 -7.16 -0.32 7.15
C ASN A 219 -7.59 0.63 8.28
N HIS A 220 -6.67 1.45 8.78
CA HIS A 220 -6.89 2.32 9.95
C HIS A 220 -6.56 3.77 9.60
N MET A 221 -6.90 4.69 10.50
CA MET A 221 -6.82 6.13 10.25
C MET A 221 -7.79 6.59 9.14
N VAL A 222 -9.02 6.06 9.12
CA VAL A 222 -10.12 6.65 8.36
C VAL A 222 -10.24 8.12 8.74
N ALA A 223 -10.12 9.00 7.75
CA ALA A 223 -10.23 10.45 7.91
C ALA A 223 -11.69 10.87 8.11
N PRO A 224 -11.94 12.05 8.70
CA PRO A 224 -13.22 12.72 8.56
C PRO A 224 -13.65 12.77 7.09
N LYS A 225 -14.97 12.70 6.84
CA LYS A 225 -15.53 12.67 5.47
C LYS A 225 -15.09 13.85 4.60
N ASP A 226 -14.84 15.00 5.21
CA ASP A 226 -14.47 16.24 4.51
C ASP A 226 -13.00 16.23 4.06
N ASP A 227 -12.19 15.32 4.62
CA ASP A 227 -10.78 15.08 4.27
C ASP A 227 -10.61 13.85 3.37
N ALA A 228 -11.71 13.20 2.95
CA ALA A 228 -11.64 12.11 2.00
C ALA A 228 -11.17 12.61 0.63
N LEU A 229 -10.48 11.75 -0.13
CA LEU A 229 -9.96 12.10 -1.45
C LEU A 229 -11.08 12.58 -2.37
N ASP A 230 -10.79 13.66 -3.10
CA ASP A 230 -11.68 14.21 -4.11
C ASP A 230 -11.40 13.62 -5.50
N CYS A 231 -12.20 14.03 -6.48
CA CYS A 231 -12.08 13.53 -7.85
C CYS A 231 -10.69 13.83 -8.44
N SER A 232 -10.18 15.06 -8.24
CA SER A 232 -8.89 15.52 -8.75
C SER A 232 -7.72 14.73 -8.18
N SER A 233 -7.81 14.28 -6.93
CA SER A 233 -6.77 13.47 -6.28
C SER A 233 -6.41 12.22 -7.10
N CYS A 234 -7.36 11.67 -7.87
CA CYS A 234 -7.13 10.49 -8.70
C CYS A 234 -7.11 10.80 -10.21
N HIS A 235 -7.98 11.71 -10.67
CA HIS A 235 -8.22 11.96 -12.08
C HIS A 235 -7.34 13.07 -12.70
N ALA A 236 -6.54 13.78 -11.91
CA ALA A 236 -5.52 14.69 -12.44
C ALA A 236 -4.43 13.91 -13.20
N ASP A 237 -3.70 14.58 -14.09
CA ASP A 237 -2.63 13.98 -14.90
C ASP A 237 -1.54 13.33 -14.02
N ASP A 238 -1.19 14.00 -12.93
CA ASP A 238 -0.28 13.56 -11.87
C ASP A 238 -1.00 12.94 -10.66
N GLY A 239 -2.27 12.56 -10.82
CA GLY A 239 -3.09 11.98 -9.76
C GLY A 239 -2.55 10.66 -9.21
N ARG A 240 -3.01 10.30 -8.02
CA ARG A 240 -2.54 9.17 -7.18
C ARG A 240 -2.58 7.79 -7.84
N LEU A 241 -3.35 7.65 -8.90
CA LEU A 241 -3.56 6.40 -9.63
C LEU A 241 -2.86 6.38 -10.99
N ASN A 242 -2.04 7.39 -11.31
CA ASN A 242 -1.44 7.58 -12.64
C ASN A 242 -0.49 6.44 -13.07
N HIS A 243 0.10 5.72 -12.11
CA HIS A 243 1.00 4.59 -12.28
C HIS A 243 0.25 3.31 -12.60
N LEU A 244 -1.03 3.21 -12.21
CA LEU A 244 -1.86 2.07 -12.57
C LEU A 244 -2.19 2.09 -14.06
N LYS A 245 -2.12 0.91 -14.69
CA LYS A 245 -2.33 0.71 -16.13
C LYS A 245 -3.39 -0.36 -16.36
N GLY A 246 -3.79 -0.53 -17.63
CA GLY A 246 -4.69 -1.60 -18.05
C GLY A 246 -6.19 -1.24 -18.02
N PHE A 247 -6.54 -0.01 -17.65
CA PHE A 247 -7.91 0.49 -17.70
C PHE A 247 -7.98 1.94 -18.18
N TYR A 248 -9.17 2.34 -18.64
CA TYR A 248 -9.44 3.72 -19.01
C TYR A 248 -9.92 4.50 -17.78
N MET A 249 -9.25 5.61 -17.50
CA MET A 249 -9.62 6.56 -16.46
C MET A 249 -10.05 7.87 -17.12
N PRO A 250 -11.33 8.25 -17.04
CA PRO A 250 -11.81 9.47 -17.68
C PRO A 250 -11.10 10.71 -17.12
N GLY A 251 -10.82 11.68 -18.00
CA GLY A 251 -10.38 13.02 -17.60
C GLY A 251 -8.89 13.16 -17.29
N THR A 252 -8.08 12.12 -17.47
CA THR A 252 -6.61 12.18 -17.28
C THR A 252 -5.84 12.60 -18.55
N GLY A 253 -6.54 13.02 -19.61
CA GLY A 253 -5.95 13.44 -20.90
C GLY A 253 -5.19 12.35 -21.68
N LYS A 254 -5.14 11.10 -21.20
CA LYS A 254 -4.33 10.02 -21.79
C LYS A 254 -4.95 9.42 -23.06
N ASN A 255 -6.24 9.65 -23.30
CA ASN A 255 -6.93 9.16 -24.49
C ASN A 255 -7.97 10.18 -24.99
N GLU A 256 -7.47 11.25 -25.61
CA GLU A 256 -8.25 12.40 -26.07
C GLU A 256 -9.42 12.02 -26.97
N LEU A 257 -9.25 10.99 -27.81
CA LEU A 257 -10.31 10.52 -28.70
C LEU A 257 -11.47 9.90 -27.91
N LEU A 258 -11.17 9.03 -26.93
CA LEU A 258 -12.20 8.44 -26.07
C LEU A 258 -12.87 9.49 -25.20
N ASP A 259 -12.10 10.45 -24.67
CA ASP A 259 -12.62 11.57 -23.90
C ASP A 259 -13.60 12.41 -24.75
N LEU A 260 -13.24 12.69 -26.01
CA LEU A 260 -14.09 13.40 -26.96
C LEU A 260 -15.37 12.62 -27.29
N ILE A 261 -15.27 11.33 -27.58
CA ILE A 261 -16.43 10.48 -27.87
C ILE A 261 -17.37 10.46 -26.65
N GLY A 262 -16.82 10.33 -25.44
CA GLY A 262 -17.58 10.38 -24.20
C GLY A 262 -18.33 11.70 -24.03
N LEU A 263 -17.65 12.83 -24.27
CA LEU A 263 -18.26 14.16 -24.19
C LEU A 263 -19.38 14.34 -25.24
N LEU A 264 -19.13 13.94 -26.49
CA LEU A 264 -20.13 14.01 -27.56
C LEU A 264 -21.35 13.13 -27.26
N ALA A 265 -21.17 11.96 -26.66
CA ALA A 265 -22.27 11.09 -26.26
C ALA A 265 -23.15 11.73 -25.16
N VAL A 266 -22.55 12.40 -24.17
CA VAL A 266 -23.28 13.14 -23.13
C VAL A 266 -24.05 14.30 -23.73
N LEU A 267 -23.40 15.13 -24.55
CA LEU A 267 -24.04 16.29 -25.20
C LEU A 267 -25.16 15.86 -26.16
N GLY A 268 -24.94 14.78 -26.93
CA GLY A 268 -25.94 14.20 -27.81
C GLY A 268 -27.17 13.69 -27.06
N THR A 269 -26.96 13.02 -25.91
CA THR A 269 -28.07 12.55 -25.05
C THR A 269 -28.88 13.71 -24.50
N LEU A 270 -28.20 14.75 -23.98
CA LEU A 270 -28.87 15.96 -23.51
C LEU A 270 -29.68 16.63 -24.62
N GLY A 271 -29.10 16.77 -25.81
CA GLY A 271 -29.77 17.30 -26.99
C GLY A 271 -31.02 16.49 -27.36
N GLY A 272 -30.94 15.15 -27.33
CA GLY A 272 -32.07 14.27 -27.59
C GLY A 272 -33.20 14.42 -26.57
N VAL A 273 -32.89 14.50 -25.27
CA VAL A 273 -33.89 14.70 -24.21
C VAL A 273 -34.58 16.06 -24.34
N LEU A 274 -33.80 17.13 -24.53
CA LEU A 274 -34.34 18.48 -24.72
C LEU A 274 -35.18 18.57 -26.00
N GLY A 275 -34.71 17.99 -27.10
CA GLY A 275 -35.43 17.91 -28.37
C GLY A 275 -36.76 17.17 -28.23
N HIS A 276 -36.76 16.00 -27.57
CA HIS A 276 -37.98 15.25 -27.27
C HIS A 276 -38.95 16.05 -26.39
N GLY A 277 -38.43 16.75 -25.38
CA GLY A 277 -39.22 17.66 -24.54
C GLY A 277 -39.87 18.79 -25.35
N ALA A 278 -39.11 19.43 -26.24
CA ALA A 278 -39.62 20.47 -27.13
C ALA A 278 -40.70 19.95 -28.07
N LEU A 279 -40.50 18.78 -28.69
CA LEU A 279 -41.50 18.15 -29.55
C LEU A 279 -42.79 17.84 -28.79
N ARG A 280 -42.71 17.35 -27.55
CA ARG A 280 -43.88 17.13 -26.68
C ARG A 280 -44.63 18.43 -26.40
N MET A 281 -43.94 19.52 -26.10
CA MET A 281 -44.57 20.82 -25.84
C MET A 281 -45.29 21.36 -27.09
N ILE A 282 -44.66 21.27 -28.26
CA ILE A 282 -45.23 21.72 -29.54
C ILE A 282 -46.49 20.89 -29.87
N ALA A 283 -46.40 19.56 -29.76
CA ALA A 283 -47.52 18.66 -30.04
C ALA A 283 -48.72 18.91 -29.10
N ASN A 284 -48.47 19.18 -27.81
CA ASN A 284 -49.52 19.47 -26.84
C ASN A 284 -50.20 20.83 -27.10
N ARG A 285 -49.44 21.86 -27.50
CA ARG A 285 -50.00 23.16 -27.91
C ARG A 285 -50.89 23.02 -29.15
N ARG A 286 -50.50 22.20 -30.12
CA ARG A 286 -51.29 21.93 -31.34
C ARG A 286 -52.57 21.11 -31.09
N ARG A 287 -52.69 20.40 -29.95
CA ARG A 287 -53.92 19.69 -29.54
C ARG A 287 -54.92 20.56 -28.79
N LYS A 288 -54.50 21.73 -28.29
CA LYS A 288 -55.35 22.68 -27.55
C LYS A 288 -55.95 23.78 -28.44
N VAL A 289 -55.52 23.86 -29.70
CA VAL A 289 -56.11 24.66 -30.79
C VAL A 289 -57.01 23.75 -31.59
#